data_AF-A0A2V5UPN9-F1
#
_entry.id   AF-A0A2V5UPN9-F1
#
_cell.length_a   1.000
_cell.length_b   1.000
_cell.length_c   1.000
_cell.angle_alpha   90.00
_cell.angle_beta   90.00
_cell.angle_gamma   90.00
#
_symmetry.space_group_name_H-M   'P 1'
#
loop_
_entity.id
_entity.type
_entity.pdbx_description
1 polymer ?
#
loop_
_entity_poly.entity_id
_entity_poly.type
_entity_poly.pdbx_seq_one_letter_code
_entity_poly.pdbx_strand_id
1 'polypeptide(L)'
;MDTFIGAYRGDYVSPWQTCFAGPPPPEGRINCTYLGPYIHNTRLDYFVRDITTNMTNTVSTRPINSRYHFGGTFIGDYTDMSADSTSAFHAFWTDTNNVQTVVWWYGLEFTPTMIHQQDVVTGSGSF
;
A
#
# COMPACT_ATOMS: atom_id res chain seq x y z
N MET A 1 -1.95 2.17 -30.87
CA MET A 1 -1.61 2.80 -29.59
C MET A 1 -1.84 1.74 -28.54
N ASP A 2 -0.81 1.40 -27.80
CA ASP A 2 -0.95 0.41 -26.73
C ASP A 2 -1.78 1.02 -25.61
N THR A 3 -2.66 0.21 -25.06
CA THR A 3 -3.56 0.64 -24.00
C THR A 3 -3.29 -0.24 -22.81
N PHE A 4 -3.09 0.39 -21.67
CA PHE A 4 -2.75 -0.31 -20.44
C PHE A 4 -3.83 -0.07 -19.38
N ILE A 5 -3.99 -1.04 -18.49
CA ILE A 5 -4.81 -0.91 -17.29
C ILE A 5 -4.00 -1.33 -16.09
N GLY A 6 -4.00 -0.48 -15.06
CA GLY A 6 -3.40 -0.74 -13.76
C GLY A 6 -4.48 -1.12 -12.75
N ALA A 7 -4.23 -2.13 -11.93
CA ALA A 7 -5.18 -2.53 -10.89
C ALA A 7 -4.49 -3.24 -9.72
N TYR A 8 -5.04 -3.05 -8.52
CA TYR A 8 -4.80 -3.98 -7.43
C TYR A 8 -5.57 -5.28 -7.65
N ARG A 9 -4.90 -6.39 -7.40
CA ARG A 9 -5.52 -7.71 -7.31
C ARG A 9 -5.17 -8.31 -5.96
N GLY A 10 -6.19 -8.76 -5.24
CA GLY A 10 -5.99 -9.57 -4.04
C GLY A 10 -5.48 -10.95 -4.43
N ASP A 11 -4.31 -11.34 -3.91
CA ASP A 11 -3.67 -12.61 -4.25
C ASP A 11 -3.70 -13.61 -3.08
N TYR A 12 -3.59 -13.14 -1.85
CA TYR A 12 -3.68 -13.99 -0.65
C TYR A 12 -4.31 -13.27 0.53
N VAL A 13 -4.70 -14.05 1.54
CA VAL A 13 -5.26 -13.57 2.79
C VAL A 13 -4.28 -13.86 3.90
N SER A 14 -3.91 -12.84 4.69
CA SER A 14 -3.08 -12.99 5.88
C SER A 14 -3.83 -12.52 7.13
N PRO A 15 -3.58 -13.11 8.30
CA PRO A 15 -4.08 -12.56 9.57
C PRO A 15 -3.59 -11.13 9.77
N TRP A 16 -4.47 -10.25 10.25
CA TRP A 16 -4.13 -8.89 10.66
C TRP A 16 -4.71 -8.60 12.03
N GLN A 17 -3.87 -8.06 12.90
CA GLN A 17 -4.18 -7.79 14.30
C GLN A 17 -5.00 -6.50 14.42
N THR A 18 -6.25 -6.60 14.89
CA THR A 18 -7.07 -5.41 15.14
C THR A 18 -6.59 -4.65 16.38
N CYS A 19 -6.95 -3.36 16.44
CA CYS A 19 -6.72 -2.51 17.58
C CYS A 19 -8.05 -2.00 18.16
N PHE A 20 -8.31 -2.30 19.42
CA PHE A 20 -9.52 -1.85 20.11
C PHE A 20 -9.35 -0.48 20.76
N ALA A 21 -8.14 -0.17 21.25
CA ALA A 21 -7.83 1.16 21.77
C ALA A 21 -6.40 1.57 21.41
N GLY A 22 -6.26 2.83 20.99
CA GLY A 22 -4.99 3.52 20.83
C GLY A 22 -4.83 4.60 21.92
N PRO A 23 -3.66 5.24 21.99
CA PRO A 23 -3.43 6.38 22.87
C PRO A 23 -4.36 7.56 22.51
N PRO A 24 -4.67 8.44 23.48
CA PRO A 24 -5.47 9.63 23.21
C PRO A 24 -4.73 10.60 22.26
N PRO A 25 -5.44 11.52 21.59
CA PRO A 25 -4.81 12.60 20.83
C PRO A 25 -3.79 13.39 21.69
N PRO A 26 -2.69 13.89 21.10
CA PRO A 26 -2.40 13.93 19.65
C PRO A 26 -1.75 12.66 19.07
N GLU A 27 -1.37 11.69 19.90
CA GLU A 27 -0.62 10.49 19.48
C GLU A 27 -1.43 9.62 18.47
N GLY A 28 -2.73 9.46 18.73
CA GLY A 28 -3.65 8.80 17.80
C GLY A 28 -3.34 7.33 17.55
N ARG A 29 -3.74 6.79 16.39
CA ARG A 29 -3.62 5.35 16.06
C ARG A 29 -2.27 4.93 15.47
N ILE A 30 -1.20 5.65 15.79
CA ILE A 30 0.17 5.20 15.45
C ILE A 30 0.60 4.00 16.30
N ASN A 31 0.02 3.87 17.51
CA ASN A 31 0.23 2.76 18.42
C ASN A 31 -1.11 2.12 18.84
N CYS A 32 -1.05 0.88 19.30
CA CYS A 32 -2.19 0.18 19.89
C CYS A 32 -1.91 -0.19 21.35
N THR A 33 -2.69 0.38 22.25
CA THR A 33 -2.58 0.11 23.69
C THR A 33 -3.43 -1.08 24.12
N TYR A 34 -4.44 -1.47 23.33
CA TYR A 34 -5.26 -2.65 23.57
C TYR A 34 -5.54 -3.43 22.28
N LEU A 35 -4.84 -4.56 22.13
CA LEU A 35 -4.97 -5.46 20.98
C LEU A 35 -6.33 -6.15 20.97
N GLY A 36 -6.95 -6.24 19.79
CA GLY A 36 -8.18 -7.00 19.58
C GLY A 36 -7.93 -8.42 19.04
N PRO A 37 -8.89 -9.02 18.34
CA PRO A 37 -8.67 -10.28 17.62
C PRO A 37 -7.94 -10.08 16.29
N TYR A 38 -7.44 -11.19 15.72
CA TYR A 38 -7.02 -11.23 14.33
C TYR A 38 -8.23 -11.31 13.39
N ILE A 39 -8.17 -10.60 12.28
CA ILE A 39 -9.11 -10.73 11.15
C ILE A 39 -8.38 -11.09 9.87
N HIS A 40 -9.11 -11.53 8.86
CA HIS A 40 -8.58 -11.74 7.52
C HIS A 40 -8.30 -10.40 6.84
N ASN A 41 -7.07 -10.22 6.37
CA ASN A 41 -6.63 -9.08 5.58
C ASN A 41 -6.22 -9.57 4.20
N THR A 42 -6.85 -9.03 3.16
CA THR A 42 -6.43 -9.30 1.78
C THR A 42 -5.10 -8.59 1.53
N ARG A 43 -4.21 -9.28 0.84
CA ARG A 43 -2.93 -8.75 0.42
C ARG A 43 -2.94 -8.59 -1.09
N LEU A 44 -2.56 -7.40 -1.51
CA LEU A 44 -2.74 -6.91 -2.86
C LEU A 44 -1.40 -6.96 -3.58
N ASP A 45 -1.42 -7.30 -4.85
CA ASP A 45 -0.34 -6.96 -5.77
C ASP A 45 -0.85 -5.92 -6.76
N TYR A 46 0.06 -5.06 -7.22
CA TYR A 46 -0.23 -4.07 -8.25
C TYR A 46 0.18 -4.64 -9.61
N PHE A 47 -0.79 -4.75 -10.50
CA PHE A 47 -0.60 -5.28 -11.85
C PHE A 47 -0.80 -4.19 -12.88
N VAL A 48 -0.03 -4.28 -13.96
CA VAL A 48 -0.29 -3.58 -15.21
C VAL A 48 -0.58 -4.64 -16.27
N ARG A 49 -1.62 -4.40 -17.07
CA ARG A 49 -1.97 -5.24 -18.21
C ARG A 49 -2.01 -4.41 -19.47
N ASP A 50 -1.37 -4.89 -20.52
CA ASP A 50 -1.59 -4.43 -21.88
C ASP A 50 -2.84 -5.09 -22.43
N ILE A 51 -3.88 -4.29 -22.71
CA ILE A 51 -5.14 -4.81 -23.25
C ILE A 51 -5.08 -5.03 -24.76
N THR A 52 -4.08 -4.48 -25.45
CA THR A 52 -3.83 -4.71 -26.88
C THR A 52 -3.22 -6.08 -27.09
N THR A 53 -2.18 -6.44 -26.32
CA THR A 53 -1.45 -7.71 -26.44
C THR A 53 -1.95 -8.79 -25.49
N ASN A 54 -2.79 -8.43 -24.52
CA ASN A 54 -3.31 -9.31 -23.48
C ASN A 54 -2.26 -9.81 -22.47
N MET A 55 -1.08 -9.19 -22.42
CA MET A 55 0.00 -9.52 -21.49
C MET A 55 -0.17 -8.81 -20.14
N THR A 56 0.22 -9.46 -19.04
CA THR A 56 0.08 -8.94 -17.67
C THR A 56 1.41 -9.02 -16.93
N ASN A 57 1.79 -7.93 -16.26
CA ASN A 57 2.99 -7.81 -15.44
C ASN A 57 2.62 -7.39 -14.01
N THR A 58 3.15 -8.12 -13.02
CA THR A 58 3.14 -7.67 -11.62
C THR A 58 4.24 -6.64 -11.42
N VAL A 59 3.88 -5.43 -11.01
CA VAL A 59 4.84 -4.33 -10.82
C VAL A 59 5.26 -4.21 -9.35
N SER A 60 4.40 -4.58 -8.41
CA SER A 60 4.78 -4.70 -7.01
C SER A 60 5.82 -5.80 -6.81
N THR A 61 6.86 -5.52 -6.04
CA THR A 61 7.91 -6.51 -5.71
C THR A 61 7.58 -7.33 -4.48
N ARG A 62 6.63 -6.85 -3.68
CA ARG A 62 6.13 -7.49 -2.47
C ARG A 62 4.64 -7.19 -2.34
N PRO A 63 3.88 -8.07 -1.68
CA PRO A 63 2.45 -7.83 -1.61
C PRO A 63 2.07 -6.86 -0.51
N ILE A 64 1.08 -6.03 -0.81
CA ILE A 64 0.69 -4.81 -0.11
C ILE A 64 -0.46 -5.16 0.85
N ASN A 65 -0.45 -4.63 2.07
CA ASN A 65 -1.61 -4.78 2.95
C ASN A 65 -2.79 -3.94 2.45
N SER A 66 -3.97 -4.54 2.29
CA SER A 66 -5.19 -3.76 2.02
C SER A 66 -5.63 -2.91 3.21
N ARG A 67 -5.32 -3.32 4.45
CA ARG A 67 -5.53 -2.55 5.68
C ARG A 67 -4.20 -2.13 6.28
N TYR A 68 -4.11 -0.89 6.74
CA TYR A 68 -2.85 -0.34 7.24
C TYR A 68 -2.99 0.32 8.62
N HIS A 69 -1.85 0.48 9.30
CA HIS A 69 -1.73 0.99 10.68
C HIS A 69 -2.67 0.29 11.66
N PHE A 70 -2.93 0.88 12.83
CA PHE A 70 -3.96 0.38 13.77
C PHE A 70 -5.35 0.94 13.46
N GLY A 71 -5.45 1.86 12.48
CA GLY A 71 -6.71 2.35 11.94
C GLY A 71 -7.51 1.25 11.24
N GLY A 72 -6.82 0.31 10.57
CA GLY A 72 -7.45 -0.83 9.91
C GLY A 72 -8.36 -0.44 8.73
N THR A 73 -8.33 0.83 8.33
CA THR A 73 -9.02 1.33 7.14
C THR A 73 -8.32 0.81 5.91
N PHE A 74 -9.08 0.72 4.81
CA PHE A 74 -8.50 0.40 3.52
C PHE A 74 -7.40 1.40 3.15
N ILE A 75 -6.41 0.97 2.39
CA ILE A 75 -5.37 1.87 1.91
C ILE A 75 -5.97 3.01 1.07
N GLY A 76 -5.33 4.18 1.09
CA GLY A 76 -5.72 5.26 0.18
C GLY A 76 -5.43 4.80 -1.24
N ASP A 77 -6.49 4.57 -2.03
CA ASP A 77 -6.46 4.06 -3.40
C ASP A 77 -5.89 5.08 -4.39
N TYR A 78 -4.62 5.44 -4.24
CA TYR A 78 -3.93 6.15 -5.30
C TYR A 78 -3.28 5.10 -6.20
N THR A 79 -3.92 4.85 -7.33
CA THR A 79 -3.32 4.14 -8.45
C THR A 79 -3.43 5.03 -9.66
N ASP A 80 -2.32 5.25 -10.34
CA ASP A 80 -2.31 5.98 -11.59
C ASP A 80 -1.30 5.36 -12.54
N MET A 81 -1.41 5.70 -13.81
CA MET A 81 -0.45 5.29 -14.81
C MET A 81 -0.40 6.26 -15.98
N SER A 82 0.80 6.39 -16.53
CA SER A 82 1.00 7.02 -17.84
C SER A 82 1.68 6.05 -18.78
N ALA A 83 1.51 6.30 -20.08
CA ALA A 83 2.13 5.54 -21.14
C ALA A 83 2.80 6.51 -22.11
N ASP A 84 3.99 6.14 -22.61
CA ASP A 84 4.70 6.95 -23.59
C ASP A 84 4.54 6.42 -25.03
N SER A 85 5.09 7.16 -25.99
CA SER A 85 5.00 6.82 -27.41
C SER A 85 5.86 5.60 -27.81
N THR A 86 6.66 5.06 -26.89
CA THR A 86 7.54 3.91 -27.09
C THR A 86 6.99 2.61 -26.47
N SER A 87 5.71 2.63 -26.07
CA SER A 87 5.03 1.49 -25.46
C SER A 87 5.56 1.13 -24.07
N ALA A 88 6.24 2.06 -23.40
CA ALA A 88 6.56 1.94 -21.99
C ALA A 88 5.39 2.44 -21.13
N PHE A 89 5.16 1.78 -19.99
CA PHE A 89 4.24 2.24 -18.95
C PHE A 89 5.03 2.79 -17.76
N HIS A 90 4.43 3.77 -17.07
CA HIS A 90 4.90 4.32 -15.81
C HIS A 90 3.76 4.22 -14.80
N ALA A 91 3.84 3.18 -13.97
CA ALA A 91 2.89 2.88 -12.90
C ALA A 91 3.18 3.71 -11.65
N PHE A 92 2.10 4.05 -10.95
CA PHE A 92 2.08 4.72 -9.66
C PHE A 92 1.09 3.97 -8.75
N TRP A 93 1.51 3.60 -7.55
CA TRP A 93 0.63 2.94 -6.57
C TRP A 93 1.04 3.22 -5.12
N THR A 94 0.14 2.93 -4.19
CA THR A 94 0.36 2.96 -2.75
C THR A 94 0.94 1.63 -2.26
N ASP A 95 2.11 1.64 -1.64
CA ASP A 95 2.71 0.50 -0.95
C ASP A 95 2.67 0.69 0.58
N THR A 96 2.74 -0.42 1.31
CA THR A 96 2.80 -0.48 2.79
C THR A 96 3.99 -1.30 3.29
N ASN A 97 4.87 -1.76 2.40
CA ASN A 97 5.95 -2.67 2.76
C ASN A 97 7.22 -1.96 3.23
N ASN A 98 7.42 -0.70 2.86
CA ASN A 98 8.60 0.04 3.25
C ASN A 98 8.50 0.47 4.72
N VAL A 99 9.57 0.23 5.47
CA VAL A 99 9.64 0.54 6.90
C VAL A 99 10.37 1.85 7.06
N GLN A 100 9.72 2.80 7.73
CA GLN A 100 10.26 4.13 7.95
C GLN A 100 10.37 4.43 9.44
N THR A 101 11.33 5.28 9.78
CA THR A 101 11.46 5.83 11.12
C THR A 101 10.65 7.11 11.22
N VAL A 102 9.64 7.13 12.09
CA VAL A 102 8.89 8.35 12.40
C VAL A 102 9.40 8.93 13.71
N VAL A 103 9.72 10.23 13.64
CA VAL A 103 10.07 11.09 14.78
C VAL A 103 9.04 12.19 15.00
N TRP A 104 8.19 12.49 14.01
CA TRP A 104 7.14 13.51 14.11
C TRP A 104 5.85 13.03 13.44
N TRP A 105 4.72 13.17 14.13
CA TRP A 105 3.40 12.76 13.61
C TRP A 105 2.30 13.66 14.19
N TYR A 106 1.49 14.29 13.33
CA TYR A 106 0.43 15.24 13.72
C TYR A 106 0.82 16.27 14.80
N GLY A 107 2.04 16.80 14.73
CA GLY A 107 2.53 17.82 15.66
C GLY A 107 3.01 17.29 17.01
N LEU A 108 3.15 15.97 17.18
CA LEU A 108 3.80 15.33 18.32
C LEU A 108 5.17 14.76 17.92
N GLU A 109 6.18 14.97 18.75
CA GLU A 109 7.50 14.35 18.62
C GLU A 109 7.51 12.97 19.31
N PHE A 110 8.04 11.98 18.61
CA PHE A 110 8.16 10.60 19.08
C PHE A 110 9.62 10.23 19.23
N THR A 111 9.93 9.34 20.18
CA THR A 111 11.14 8.52 20.09
C THR A 111 11.15 7.83 18.73
N PRO A 112 12.27 7.81 17.98
CA PRO A 112 12.36 7.17 16.67
C PRO A 112 11.66 5.81 16.64
N THR A 113 10.51 5.74 15.96
CA THR A 113 9.63 4.57 15.94
C THR A 113 9.56 4.03 14.53
N MET A 114 9.87 2.74 14.37
CA MET A 114 9.79 2.05 13.08
C MET A 114 8.35 1.66 12.79
N ILE A 115 7.82 2.11 11.66
CA ILE A 115 6.46 1.79 11.22
C ILE A 115 6.40 1.52 9.71
N HIS A 116 5.35 0.83 9.29
CA HIS A 116 4.98 0.62 7.89
C HIS A 116 4.06 1.76 7.43
N GLN A 117 4.60 2.76 6.75
CA GLN A 117 3.81 3.89 6.22
C GLN A 117 3.11 3.54 4.91
N GLN A 118 2.10 4.34 4.57
CA GLN A 118 1.60 4.40 3.20
C GLN A 118 2.57 5.22 2.37
N ASP A 119 3.26 4.54 1.48
CA ASP A 119 4.25 5.15 0.60
C ASP A 119 3.76 5.14 -0.83
N VAL A 120 4.03 6.23 -1.52
CA VAL A 120 3.89 6.30 -2.97
C VAL A 120 5.09 5.61 -3.60
N VAL A 121 4.81 4.66 -4.50
CA VAL A 121 5.83 3.98 -5.28
C VAL A 121 5.53 4.15 -6.76
N THR A 122 6.59 4.33 -7.55
CA THR A 122 6.53 4.34 -9.00
C THR A 122 7.32 3.17 -9.56
N GLY A 123 6.85 2.61 -10.67
CA GLY A 123 7.54 1.56 -11.41
C GLY A 123 7.36 1.79 -12.91
N SER A 124 8.33 1.35 -13.71
CA SER A 124 8.20 1.46 -15.17
C SER A 124 8.59 0.15 -15.83
N GLY A 125 8.04 -0.10 -17.00
CA GLY A 125 8.30 -1.31 -17.76
C GLY A 125 7.70 -1.25 -19.16
N SER A 126 7.85 -2.35 -19.88
CA SER A 126 7.26 -2.59 -21.20
C SER A 126 6.82 -4.05 -21.29
N PHE A 127 6.00 -4.36 -22.30
CA PHE A 127 5.54 -5.71 -22.59
C PHE A 127 6.28 -6.30 -23.79
#